data_AF-A0A7Y3CJV7-F1
#
_entry.id   AF-A0A7Y3CJV7-F1
#
_cell.length_a   1.000
_cell.length_b   1.000
_cell.length_c   1.000
_cell.angle_alpha   90.00
_cell.angle_beta   90.00
_cell.angle_gamma   90.00
#
_symmetry.space_group_name_H-M   'P 1'
#
loop_
_entity.id
_entity.type
_entity.pdbx_description
1 polymer ?
#
loop_
_entity_poly.entity_id
_entity_poly.type
_entity_poly.pdbx_seq_one_letter_code
_entity_poly.pdbx_strand_id
1 'polypeptide(L)'
;IVNGPVFTGAAELVIRGKVNGDLYVGAGKIIIENTVNGNIKARTGRLMIRDEGKVNGNLTYTSDKELSKEELAKVTGSVNFEKNESRRAGRFFKGSGFWKFSLIFKLFFLVAFIASGLLFLFLPPTKVLENQRANDKFWFTSLYGLIPLFMYPAVIVISALLVITLPLTGVLLLAIIPIFFITKVLGVTMLGQYLSGLFKIKKVNRFLFFLIGIVCLAIFTFIPYLNFLFAIFIASLGFGLIISHIFKLKTV
;
A
#
# COMPACT_ATOMS: atom_id res chain seq x y z
N ILE A 1 14.98 -18.82 33.30
CA ILE A 1 16.05 -19.17 32.34
C ILE A 1 15.39 -19.67 31.07
N VAL A 2 15.88 -19.28 29.89
CA VAL A 2 15.39 -19.79 28.59
C VAL A 2 16.45 -20.70 27.98
N ASN A 3 16.08 -21.95 27.67
CA ASN A 3 16.98 -22.98 27.14
C ASN A 3 16.70 -23.22 25.65
N GLY A 4 17.02 -22.23 24.81
CA GLY A 4 16.82 -22.30 23.36
C GLY A 4 16.93 -20.94 22.67
N PRO A 5 16.82 -20.89 21.34
CA PRO A 5 16.83 -19.64 20.59
C PRO A 5 15.56 -18.82 20.85
N VAL A 6 15.68 -17.50 20.88
CA VAL A 6 14.59 -16.55 21.13
C VAL A 6 14.42 -15.63 19.93
N PHE A 7 13.19 -15.57 19.40
CA PHE A 7 12.77 -14.65 18.34
C PHE A 7 11.70 -13.71 18.90
N THR A 8 11.95 -12.41 18.90
CA THR A 8 10.98 -11.47 19.48
C THR A 8 11.01 -10.08 18.85
N GLY A 9 9.87 -9.41 18.86
CA GLY A 9 9.70 -8.03 18.45
C GLY A 9 8.89 -7.25 19.46
N ALA A 10 9.36 -6.07 19.88
CA ALA A 10 8.71 -5.26 20.92
C ALA A 10 9.02 -3.76 20.78
N ALA A 11 8.26 -2.89 21.44
CA ALA A 11 8.66 -1.50 21.57
C ALA A 11 9.88 -1.34 22.50
N GLU A 12 9.87 -2.06 23.62
CA GLU A 12 10.98 -2.18 24.57
C GLU A 12 11.14 -3.65 24.98
N LEU A 13 12.37 -4.16 24.96
CA LEU A 13 12.73 -5.49 25.45
C LEU A 13 13.71 -5.36 26.61
N VAL A 14 13.41 -6.02 27.73
CA VAL A 14 14.28 -6.10 28.90
C VAL A 14 14.59 -7.57 29.20
N ILE A 15 15.87 -7.93 29.20
CA ILE A 15 16.33 -9.31 29.45
C ILE A 15 16.88 -9.39 30.88
N ARG A 16 16.03 -9.84 31.80
CA ARG A 16 16.37 -10.04 33.22
C ARG A 16 16.85 -11.44 33.57
N GLY A 17 16.51 -12.42 32.75
CA GLY A 17 16.86 -13.82 32.97
C GLY A 17 17.96 -14.30 32.04
N LYS A 18 18.67 -15.36 32.44
CA LYS A 18 19.67 -16.02 31.61
C LYS A 18 19.04 -16.66 30.36
N VAL A 19 19.68 -16.45 29.20
CA VAL A 19 19.31 -17.04 27.91
C VAL A 19 20.45 -17.95 27.44
N ASN A 20 20.18 -19.25 27.30
CA ASN A 20 21.14 -20.28 26.92
C ASN A 20 21.16 -20.59 25.40
N GLY A 21 20.68 -19.67 24.56
CA GLY A 21 20.66 -19.82 23.11
C GLY A 21 20.79 -18.49 22.38
N ASP A 22 20.65 -18.51 21.06
CA ASP A 22 20.75 -17.33 20.20
C ASP A 22 19.55 -16.39 20.39
N LEU A 23 19.77 -15.09 20.25
CA LEU A 23 18.76 -14.05 20.39
C LEU A 23 18.62 -13.27 19.09
N TYR A 24 17.43 -13.34 18.48
CA TYR A 24 17.05 -12.60 17.30
C TYR A 24 15.94 -11.61 17.68
N VAL A 25 16.27 -10.32 17.71
CA VAL A 25 15.37 -9.29 18.25
C VAL A 25 15.27 -8.05 17.38
N GLY A 26 14.05 -7.57 17.17
CA GLY A 26 13.77 -6.23 16.67
C GLY A 26 13.00 -5.41 17.70
N ALA A 27 13.61 -4.39 18.32
CA ALA A 27 12.89 -3.58 19.28
C ALA A 27 13.30 -2.11 19.30
N GLY A 28 12.40 -1.18 19.65
CA GLY A 28 12.73 0.25 19.75
C GLY A 28 13.87 0.52 20.73
N LYS A 29 13.86 -0.17 21.87
CA LYS A 29 14.91 -0.16 22.89
C LYS A 29 15.15 -1.58 23.42
N ILE A 30 16.42 -1.97 23.57
CA ILE A 30 16.82 -3.25 24.15
C ILE A 30 17.70 -3.00 25.35
N ILE A 31 17.38 -3.64 26.48
CA ILE A 31 18.16 -3.60 27.72
C ILE A 31 18.54 -5.03 28.09
N ILE A 32 19.83 -5.30 28.16
CA ILE A 32 20.37 -6.58 28.61
C ILE A 32 20.82 -6.42 30.07
N GLU A 33 20.12 -7.08 30.99
CA GLU A 33 20.40 -7.06 32.44
C GLU A 33 20.97 -8.40 32.93
N ASN A 34 21.11 -9.41 32.08
CA ASN A 34 21.65 -10.71 32.47
C ASN A 34 22.41 -11.37 31.30
N THR A 35 22.90 -12.59 31.52
CA THR A 35 23.75 -13.32 30.58
C THR A 35 22.97 -13.91 29.41
N VAL A 36 23.45 -13.65 28.19
CA VAL A 36 23.09 -14.32 26.95
C VAL A 36 24.28 -15.16 26.49
N ASN A 37 24.11 -16.48 26.46
CA ASN A 37 25.20 -17.39 26.11
C ASN A 37 25.39 -17.57 24.60
N GLY A 38 24.35 -17.36 23.79
CA GLY A 38 24.40 -17.48 22.33
C GLY A 38 24.76 -16.17 21.63
N ASN A 39 24.62 -16.18 20.31
CA ASN A 39 24.82 -15.00 19.47
C ASN A 39 23.61 -14.07 19.53
N ILE A 40 23.84 -12.77 19.42
CA ILE A 40 22.79 -11.76 19.39
C ILE A 40 22.76 -11.11 18.00
N LYS A 41 21.60 -11.17 17.34
CA LYS A 41 21.29 -10.37 16.16
C LYS A 41 20.15 -9.41 16.49
N ALA A 42 20.49 -8.13 16.67
CA ALA A 42 19.58 -7.12 17.17
C ALA A 42 19.39 -5.96 16.17
N ARG A 43 18.15 -5.54 15.96
CA ARG A 43 17.83 -4.29 15.26
C ARG A 43 17.08 -3.37 16.20
N THR A 44 17.66 -2.23 16.56
CA THR A 44 17.08 -1.36 17.59
C THR A 44 17.38 0.11 17.39
N GLY A 45 16.58 1.00 17.98
CA GLY A 45 16.95 2.41 18.09
C GLY A 45 18.07 2.60 19.12
N ARG A 46 18.04 1.84 20.22
CA ARG A 46 19.02 1.93 21.31
C ARG A 46 19.21 0.58 21.99
N LEU A 47 20.44 0.08 21.97
CA LEU A 47 20.89 -1.07 22.74
C LEU A 47 21.61 -0.58 24.00
N MET A 48 21.37 -1.21 25.15
CA MET A 48 22.12 -0.96 26.39
C MET A 48 22.43 -2.29 27.09
N ILE A 49 23.67 -2.41 27.58
CA ILE A 49 24.11 -3.58 28.37
C ILE A 49 24.40 -3.10 29.80
N ARG A 50 23.51 -3.45 30.73
CA ARG A 50 23.64 -3.07 32.16
C ARG A 50 24.76 -3.84 32.84
N ASP A 51 25.03 -3.54 34.10
CA ASP A 51 26.22 -4.04 34.82
C ASP A 51 26.24 -5.56 34.98
N GLU A 52 25.07 -6.17 35.18
CA GLU A 52 24.89 -7.63 35.23
C GLU A 52 24.72 -8.28 33.85
N GLY A 53 24.62 -7.48 32.79
CA GLY A 53 24.45 -7.95 31.42
C GLY A 53 25.76 -8.48 30.84
N LYS A 54 25.73 -9.68 30.27
CA LYS A 54 26.89 -10.27 29.59
C LYS A 54 26.47 -10.99 28.31
N VAL A 55 27.28 -10.87 27.27
CA VAL A 55 27.07 -11.58 26.00
C VAL A 55 28.29 -12.47 25.76
N ASN A 56 28.10 -13.79 25.81
CA ASN A 56 29.22 -14.73 25.62
C ASN A 56 29.44 -15.08 24.14
N GLY A 57 28.44 -14.87 23.28
CA GLY A 57 28.56 -15.06 21.82
C GLY A 57 28.90 -13.77 21.06
N ASN A 58 28.73 -13.82 19.74
CA ASN A 58 28.91 -12.68 18.85
C ASN A 58 27.71 -11.72 18.92
N LEU A 59 27.96 -10.41 18.88
CA LEU A 59 26.95 -9.36 18.85
C LEU A 59 26.94 -8.67 17.49
N THR A 60 25.90 -8.91 16.70
CA THR A 60 25.59 -8.12 15.51
C THR A 60 24.40 -7.22 15.82
N TYR A 61 24.61 -5.90 15.78
CA TYR A 61 23.53 -4.97 16.09
C TYR A 61 23.49 -3.76 15.14
N THR A 62 22.28 -3.40 14.75
CA THR A 62 22.01 -2.14 14.05
C THR A 62 21.38 -1.16 15.03
N SER A 63 22.00 -0.01 15.28
CA SER A 63 21.42 1.01 16.17
C SER A 63 21.81 2.46 15.89
N ASP A 64 21.11 3.42 16.52
CA ASP A 64 21.35 4.85 16.31
C ASP A 64 22.64 5.33 17.00
N LYS A 65 23.01 4.67 18.10
CA LYS A 65 24.19 4.99 18.91
C LYS A 65 25.00 3.71 19.14
N GLU A 66 26.28 3.81 18.87
CA GLU A 66 27.23 2.76 19.21
C GLU A 66 27.27 2.54 20.73
N LEU A 67 27.48 1.29 21.14
CA LEU A 67 27.69 0.93 22.53
C LEU A 67 28.96 1.61 23.08
N SER A 68 28.92 2.00 24.35
CA SER A 68 30.09 2.54 25.04
C SER A 68 31.19 1.48 25.20
N LYS A 69 32.44 1.91 25.42
CA LYS A 69 33.58 0.98 25.64
C LYS A 69 33.33 0.02 26.82
N GLU A 70 32.64 0.49 27.85
CA GLU A 70 32.26 -0.31 29.03
C GLU A 70 31.24 -1.40 28.69
N GLU A 71 30.26 -1.09 27.83
CA GLU A 71 29.26 -2.05 27.36
C GLU A 71 29.88 -3.08 26.40
N LEU A 72 30.81 -2.66 25.55
CA LEU A 72 31.53 -3.55 24.64
C LEU A 72 32.43 -4.55 25.38
N ALA A 73 33.02 -4.15 26.52
CA ALA A 73 33.82 -5.05 27.35
C ALA A 73 33.02 -6.22 27.95
N LYS A 74 31.68 -6.13 27.97
CA LYS A 74 30.77 -7.18 28.45
C LYS A 74 30.42 -8.20 27.36
N VAL A 75 30.94 -8.02 26.14
CA VAL A 75 30.79 -8.95 25.02
C VAL A 75 32.08 -9.73 24.85
N THR A 76 32.00 -11.07 24.97
CA THR A 76 33.16 -11.96 24.87
C THR A 76 33.48 -12.30 23.40
N GLY A 77 32.47 -12.32 22.53
CA GLY A 77 32.63 -12.59 21.11
C GLY A 77 32.93 -11.35 20.26
N SER A 78 32.85 -11.52 18.94
CA SER A 78 33.00 -10.40 17.99
C SER A 78 31.81 -9.46 18.02
N VAL A 79 32.08 -8.15 17.88
CA VAL A 79 31.04 -7.12 17.78
C VAL A 79 31.03 -6.53 16.38
N ASN A 80 29.90 -6.67 15.68
CA ASN A 80 29.65 -6.01 14.41
C ASN A 80 28.55 -4.94 14.60
N PHE A 81 28.93 -3.67 14.46
CA PHE A 81 28.03 -2.54 14.58
C PHE A 81 27.68 -1.99 13.20
N GLU A 82 26.38 -1.91 12.92
CA GLU A 82 25.86 -1.21 11.76
C GLU A 82 25.10 0.05 12.21
N LYS A 83 25.47 1.20 11.67
CA LYS A 83 24.76 2.44 11.97
C LYS A 83 23.36 2.39 11.35
N ASN A 84 22.34 2.69 12.14
CA ASN A 84 20.97 2.69 11.67
C ASN A 84 20.68 3.86 10.71
N GLU A 85 20.89 3.65 9.41
CA GLU A 85 20.59 4.65 8.38
C GLU A 85 19.08 4.83 8.13
N SER A 86 18.22 3.96 8.67
CA SER A 86 16.76 4.02 8.45
C SER A 86 16.08 5.24 9.11
N ARG A 87 16.69 5.86 10.13
CA ARG A 87 16.22 7.16 10.65
C ARG A 87 16.60 8.36 9.78
N ARG A 88 17.51 8.20 8.81
CA ARG A 88 17.67 9.17 7.73
C ARG A 88 16.45 9.11 6.82
N ALA A 89 15.93 7.93 6.49
CA ALA A 89 14.68 7.79 5.74
C ALA A 89 13.51 8.53 6.44
N GLY A 90 13.33 8.35 7.76
CA GLY A 90 12.32 9.07 8.55
C GLY A 90 12.47 10.61 8.59
N ARG A 91 13.70 11.14 8.51
CA ARG A 91 13.94 12.60 8.39
C ARG A 91 13.87 13.12 6.95
N PHE A 92 14.10 12.26 5.95
CA PHE A 92 13.84 12.55 4.54
C PHE A 92 12.35 12.81 4.28
N PHE A 93 11.45 12.18 5.04
CA PHE A 93 9.99 12.42 4.96
C PHE A 93 9.50 13.74 5.57
N LYS A 94 10.36 14.52 6.26
CA LYS A 94 9.97 15.76 6.97
C LYS A 94 10.51 17.05 6.34
N GLY A 95 11.27 16.97 5.24
CA GLY A 95 11.76 18.13 4.51
C GLY A 95 10.74 18.64 3.48
N SER A 96 10.67 19.95 3.29
CA SER A 96 9.84 20.66 2.30
C SER A 96 10.04 20.19 0.84
N GLY A 97 11.10 19.43 0.56
CA GLY A 97 11.31 18.71 -0.71
C GLY A 97 10.34 17.54 -0.95
N PHE A 98 9.71 16.99 0.10
CA PHE A 98 8.75 15.87 0.00
C PHE A 98 7.50 16.26 -0.79
N TRP A 99 7.04 17.52 -0.67
CA TRP A 99 5.88 18.00 -1.42
C TRP A 99 6.18 18.13 -2.92
N LYS A 100 7.38 18.60 -3.28
CA LYS A 100 7.83 18.67 -4.68
C LYS A 100 8.04 17.27 -5.27
N PHE A 101 8.70 16.37 -4.53
CA PHE A 101 8.90 14.97 -4.93
C PHE A 101 7.56 14.23 -5.07
N SER A 102 6.61 14.46 -4.15
CA SER A 102 5.26 13.89 -4.22
C SER A 102 4.50 14.36 -5.47
N LEU A 103 4.68 15.62 -5.89
CA LEU A 103 3.99 16.16 -7.06
C LEU A 103 4.54 15.58 -8.37
N ILE A 104 5.86 15.47 -8.52
CA ILE A 104 6.51 14.85 -9.68
C ILE A 104 6.11 13.38 -9.81
N PHE A 105 6.12 12.65 -8.69
CA PHE A 105 5.69 11.24 -8.66
C PHE A 105 4.20 11.12 -9.06
N LYS A 106 3.31 11.95 -8.49
CA LYS A 106 1.88 11.97 -8.87
C LYS A 106 1.68 12.25 -10.36
N LEU A 107 2.40 13.23 -10.92
CA LEU A 107 2.33 13.55 -12.35
C LEU A 107 2.83 12.39 -13.22
N PHE A 108 3.93 11.74 -12.82
CA PHE A 108 4.43 10.56 -13.52
C PHE A 108 3.38 9.43 -13.57
N PHE A 109 2.76 9.11 -12.43
CA PHE A 109 1.69 8.10 -12.40
C PHE A 109 0.43 8.53 -13.14
N LEU A 110 0.09 9.82 -13.14
CA LEU A 110 -1.01 10.35 -13.94
C LEU A 110 -0.74 10.15 -15.43
N VAL A 111 0.43 10.55 -15.92
CA VAL A 111 0.82 10.39 -17.34
C VAL A 111 0.88 8.91 -17.73
N ALA A 112 1.45 8.04 -16.88
CA ALA A 112 1.45 6.60 -17.10
C ALA A 112 0.02 6.02 -17.15
N PHE A 113 -0.89 6.50 -16.29
CA PHE A 113 -2.29 6.11 -16.31
C PHE A 113 -3.02 6.58 -17.57
N ILE A 114 -2.74 7.80 -18.05
CA ILE A 114 -3.30 8.32 -19.31
C ILE A 114 -2.84 7.46 -20.48
N ALA A 115 -1.53 7.19 -20.59
CA ALA A 115 -0.96 6.40 -21.68
C ALA A 115 -1.51 4.96 -21.69
N SER A 116 -1.50 4.29 -20.54
CA SER A 116 -2.02 2.93 -20.40
C SER A 116 -3.54 2.86 -20.59
N GLY A 117 -4.29 3.85 -20.12
CA GLY A 117 -5.74 3.95 -20.30
C GLY A 117 -6.12 4.16 -21.76
N LEU A 118 -5.42 5.04 -22.47
CA LEU A 118 -5.60 5.22 -23.92
C LEU A 118 -5.31 3.92 -24.67
N LEU A 119 -4.22 3.23 -24.33
CA LEU A 119 -3.88 1.92 -24.91
C LEU A 119 -4.98 0.89 -24.66
N PHE A 120 -5.50 0.81 -23.43
CA PHE A 120 -6.62 -0.07 -23.08
C PHE A 120 -7.88 0.22 -23.89
N LEU A 121 -8.18 1.49 -24.16
CA LEU A 121 -9.34 1.90 -24.98
C LEU A 121 -9.19 1.54 -26.47
N PHE A 122 -8.04 1.07 -26.95
CA PHE A 122 -7.97 0.48 -28.29
C PHE A 122 -8.64 -0.90 -28.36
N LEU A 123 -8.82 -1.59 -27.22
CA LEU A 123 -9.41 -2.93 -27.20
C LEU A 123 -10.86 -2.92 -27.71
N PRO A 124 -11.27 -3.86 -28.58
CA PRO A 124 -12.61 -3.93 -29.15
C PRO A 124 -13.78 -3.89 -28.14
N PRO A 125 -13.69 -4.53 -26.95
CA PRO A 125 -14.77 -4.48 -25.95
C PRO A 125 -15.14 -3.07 -25.49
N THR A 126 -14.21 -2.12 -25.59
CA THR A 126 -14.44 -0.73 -25.14
C THR A 126 -15.24 0.12 -26.13
N LYS A 127 -15.47 -0.37 -27.36
CA LYS A 127 -16.29 0.34 -28.38
C LYS A 127 -17.72 0.62 -27.91
N VAL A 128 -18.26 -0.19 -27.00
CA VAL A 128 -19.58 0.03 -26.40
C VAL A 128 -19.70 1.40 -25.70
N LEU A 129 -18.58 2.01 -25.31
CA LEU A 129 -18.53 3.33 -24.67
C LEU A 129 -18.77 4.49 -25.65
N GLU A 130 -18.74 4.24 -26.96
CA GLU A 130 -19.04 5.27 -27.98
C GLU A 130 -20.53 5.55 -28.09
N ASN A 131 -21.37 4.58 -27.71
CA ASN A 131 -22.81 4.74 -27.70
C ASN A 131 -23.18 5.72 -26.58
N GLN A 132 -23.68 6.90 -26.95
CA GLN A 132 -24.18 7.89 -25.99
C GLN A 132 -25.30 7.27 -25.14
N ARG A 133 -25.05 7.18 -23.83
CA ARG A 133 -26.05 6.69 -22.87
C ARG A 133 -26.96 7.82 -22.41
N ALA A 134 -28.21 7.48 -22.11
CA ALA A 134 -29.14 8.40 -21.45
C ALA A 134 -28.59 8.78 -20.05
N ASN A 135 -28.53 10.09 -19.78
CA ASN A 135 -28.02 10.64 -18.52
C ASN A 135 -28.79 10.14 -17.29
N ASP A 136 -30.06 9.80 -17.46
CA ASP A 136 -30.97 9.43 -16.36
C ASP A 136 -30.54 8.13 -15.64
N LYS A 137 -29.79 7.26 -16.31
CA LYS A 137 -29.31 5.97 -15.76
C LYS A 137 -27.88 6.04 -15.19
N PHE A 138 -27.21 7.20 -15.30
CA PHE A 138 -25.83 7.39 -14.85
C PHE A 138 -25.66 7.10 -13.35
N TRP A 139 -26.50 7.71 -12.52
CA TRP A 139 -26.45 7.54 -11.06
C TRP A 139 -26.79 6.12 -10.60
N PHE A 140 -27.75 5.47 -11.27
CA PHE A 140 -28.09 4.07 -10.98
C PHE A 140 -26.94 3.12 -11.33
N THR A 141 -26.21 3.40 -12.42
CA THR A 141 -25.02 2.61 -12.79
C THR A 141 -23.95 2.70 -11.70
N SER A 142 -23.69 3.90 -11.18
CA SER A 142 -22.81 4.08 -10.02
C SER A 142 -23.28 3.22 -8.83
N LEU A 143 -24.57 3.29 -8.49
CA LEU A 143 -25.12 2.57 -7.34
C LEU A 143 -24.85 1.05 -7.40
N TYR A 144 -25.08 0.42 -8.57
CA TYR A 144 -24.77 -1.01 -8.73
C TYR A 144 -23.28 -1.34 -8.62
N GLY A 145 -22.41 -0.43 -9.04
CA GLY A 145 -20.97 -0.63 -8.93
C GLY A 145 -20.39 -0.49 -7.52
N LEU A 146 -21.17 0.01 -6.55
CA LEU A 146 -20.78 -0.05 -5.14
C LEU A 146 -20.80 -1.49 -4.61
N ILE A 147 -21.65 -2.35 -5.15
CA ILE A 147 -21.76 -3.75 -4.72
C ILE A 147 -20.41 -4.47 -4.81
N PRO A 148 -19.75 -4.60 -5.98
CA PRO A 148 -18.46 -5.26 -6.08
C PRO A 148 -17.35 -4.51 -5.34
N LEU A 149 -17.45 -3.17 -5.22
CA LEU A 149 -16.45 -2.37 -4.49
C LEU A 149 -16.36 -2.78 -3.01
N PHE A 150 -17.49 -3.10 -2.37
CA PHE A 150 -17.53 -3.58 -0.99
C PHE A 150 -17.50 -5.11 -0.88
N MET A 151 -18.08 -5.83 -1.84
CA MET A 151 -18.05 -7.29 -1.84
C MET A 151 -16.64 -7.85 -2.03
N TYR A 152 -15.84 -7.27 -2.93
CA TYR A 152 -14.50 -7.77 -3.22
C TYR A 152 -13.56 -7.80 -2.00
N PRO A 153 -13.40 -6.70 -1.21
CA PRO A 153 -12.59 -6.76 0.00
C PRO A 153 -13.19 -7.70 1.06
N ALA A 154 -14.53 -7.79 1.17
CA ALA A 154 -15.17 -8.74 2.07
C ALA A 154 -14.81 -10.20 1.70
N VAL A 155 -14.80 -10.55 0.41
CA VAL A 155 -14.38 -11.88 -0.07
C VAL A 155 -12.91 -12.15 0.24
N ILE A 156 -12.03 -11.16 0.09
CA ILE A 156 -10.61 -11.31 0.47
C ILE A 156 -10.46 -11.60 1.97
N VAL A 157 -11.16 -10.86 2.83
CA VAL A 157 -11.10 -11.06 4.28
C VAL A 157 -11.64 -12.44 4.67
N ILE A 158 -12.78 -12.83 4.12
CA ILE A 158 -13.37 -14.16 4.37
C ILE A 158 -12.42 -15.27 3.90
N SER A 159 -11.80 -15.12 2.72
CA SER A 159 -10.82 -16.08 2.22
C SER A 159 -9.58 -16.13 3.11
N ALA A 160 -9.08 -15.00 3.61
CA ALA A 160 -7.92 -14.98 4.49
C ALA A 160 -8.18 -15.70 5.83
N LEU A 161 -9.42 -15.63 6.34
CA LEU A 161 -9.83 -16.33 7.56
C LEU A 161 -9.94 -17.84 7.36
N LEU A 162 -10.35 -18.28 6.16
CA LEU A 162 -10.36 -19.67 5.77
C LEU A 162 -8.93 -20.10 5.42
N VAL A 163 -8.16 -20.55 6.40
CA VAL A 163 -6.73 -20.96 6.27
C VAL A 163 -6.46 -21.85 5.04
N ILE A 164 -7.42 -22.71 4.68
CA ILE A 164 -7.35 -23.60 3.51
C ILE A 164 -7.28 -22.81 2.18
N THR A 165 -7.85 -21.61 2.13
CA THR A 165 -7.92 -20.74 0.94
C THR A 165 -6.84 -19.66 0.92
N LEU A 166 -5.78 -19.76 1.75
CA LEU A 166 -4.69 -18.80 1.75
C LEU A 166 -4.02 -18.60 0.36
N PRO A 167 -3.81 -19.65 -0.48
CA PRO A 167 -3.34 -19.45 -1.85
C PRO A 167 -4.30 -18.62 -2.71
N LEU A 168 -5.62 -18.83 -2.54
CA LEU A 168 -6.66 -18.07 -3.24
C LEU A 168 -6.66 -16.60 -2.80
N THR A 169 -6.46 -16.33 -1.50
CA THR A 169 -6.32 -14.96 -0.99
C THR A 169 -5.20 -14.21 -1.70
N GLY A 170 -4.05 -14.86 -1.90
CA GLY A 170 -2.94 -14.29 -2.66
C GLY A 170 -3.31 -13.93 -4.10
N VAL A 171 -4.03 -14.83 -4.80
CA VAL A 171 -4.52 -14.58 -6.16
C VAL A 171 -5.51 -13.41 -6.20
N LEU A 172 -6.43 -13.33 -5.26
CA LEU A 172 -7.38 -12.20 -5.17
C LEU A 172 -6.64 -10.88 -4.90
N LEU A 173 -5.67 -10.87 -3.99
CA LEU A 173 -4.86 -9.66 -3.75
C LEU A 173 -4.08 -9.22 -4.98
N LEU A 174 -3.59 -10.15 -5.81
CA LEU A 174 -2.93 -9.80 -7.07
C LEU A 174 -3.93 -9.31 -8.13
N ALA A 175 -5.11 -9.91 -8.20
CA ALA A 175 -6.16 -9.54 -9.13
C ALA A 175 -6.75 -8.13 -8.88
N ILE A 176 -6.61 -7.58 -7.67
CA ILE A 176 -7.10 -6.23 -7.36
C ILE A 176 -6.47 -5.16 -8.27
N ILE A 177 -5.20 -5.33 -8.64
CA ILE A 177 -4.43 -4.33 -9.41
C ILE A 177 -5.04 -4.13 -10.80
N PRO A 178 -5.13 -5.17 -11.67
CA PRO A 178 -5.72 -5.01 -12.99
C PRO A 178 -7.22 -4.68 -12.94
N ILE A 179 -7.97 -5.22 -11.97
CA ILE A 179 -9.40 -4.95 -11.83
C ILE A 179 -9.64 -3.46 -11.54
N PHE A 180 -8.93 -2.88 -10.57
CA PHE A 180 -9.06 -1.46 -10.26
C PHE A 180 -8.57 -0.58 -11.40
N PHE A 181 -7.51 -0.97 -12.11
CA PHE A 181 -7.04 -0.26 -13.30
C PHE A 181 -8.14 -0.16 -14.37
N ILE A 182 -8.70 -1.31 -14.79
CA ILE A 182 -9.75 -1.39 -15.81
C ILE A 182 -10.96 -0.57 -15.38
N THR A 183 -11.42 -0.81 -14.15
CA THR A 183 -12.58 -0.13 -13.57
C THR A 183 -12.39 1.38 -13.56
N LYS A 184 -11.20 1.86 -13.16
CA LYS A 184 -10.90 3.29 -13.14
C LYS A 184 -10.90 3.89 -14.55
N VAL A 185 -10.33 3.21 -15.56
CA VAL A 185 -10.37 3.70 -16.96
C VAL A 185 -11.81 3.80 -17.46
N LEU A 186 -12.63 2.77 -17.23
CA LEU A 186 -14.04 2.76 -17.62
C LEU A 186 -14.85 3.85 -16.91
N GLY A 187 -14.67 4.00 -15.60
CA GLY A 187 -15.37 5.00 -14.79
C GLY A 187 -15.02 6.44 -15.18
N VAL A 188 -13.74 6.72 -15.44
CA VAL A 188 -13.28 8.03 -15.93
C VAL A 188 -13.86 8.32 -17.33
N THR A 189 -13.87 7.33 -18.21
CA THR A 189 -14.46 7.47 -19.55
C THR A 189 -15.96 7.75 -19.47
N MET A 190 -16.68 7.04 -18.60
CA MET A 190 -18.11 7.28 -18.39
C MET A 190 -18.40 8.66 -17.82
N LEU A 191 -17.59 9.14 -16.88
CA LEU A 191 -17.73 10.49 -16.36
C LEU A 191 -17.54 11.53 -17.46
N GLY A 192 -16.52 11.37 -18.31
CA GLY A 192 -16.31 12.29 -19.42
C GLY A 192 -17.41 12.23 -20.48
N GLN A 193 -18.03 11.06 -20.68
CA GLN A 193 -19.23 10.92 -21.50
C GLN A 193 -20.40 11.73 -20.92
N TYR A 194 -20.67 11.60 -19.62
CA TYR A 194 -21.69 12.39 -18.92
C TYR A 194 -21.44 13.90 -19.03
N LEU A 195 -20.21 14.34 -18.78
CA LEU A 195 -19.81 15.74 -18.91
C LEU A 195 -19.98 16.26 -20.35
N SER A 196 -19.57 15.47 -21.35
CA SER A 196 -19.73 15.85 -22.76
C SER A 196 -21.20 16.03 -23.16
N GLY A 197 -22.10 15.23 -22.58
CA GLY A 197 -23.54 15.34 -22.76
C GLY A 197 -24.11 16.62 -22.12
N LEU A 198 -23.64 16.98 -20.92
CA LEU A 198 -24.03 18.23 -20.25
C LEU A 198 -23.63 19.48 -21.06
N PHE A 199 -22.42 19.48 -21.63
CA PHE A 199 -21.92 20.58 -22.46
C PHE A 199 -22.36 20.50 -23.93
N LYS A 200 -23.20 19.52 -24.30
CA LYS A 200 -23.70 19.28 -25.68
C LYS A 200 -22.58 19.24 -26.73
N ILE A 201 -21.42 18.69 -26.38
CA ILE A 201 -20.28 18.59 -27.28
C ILE A 201 -20.64 17.59 -28.40
N LYS A 202 -20.63 18.04 -29.65
CA LYS A 202 -20.96 17.20 -30.82
C LYS A 202 -19.72 16.44 -31.29
N LYS A 203 -19.92 15.20 -31.79
CA LYS A 203 -18.88 14.31 -32.36
C LYS A 203 -17.75 13.97 -31.38
N VAL A 204 -18.06 13.17 -30.37
CA VAL A 204 -17.12 12.77 -29.33
C VAL A 204 -16.89 11.27 -29.40
N ASN A 205 -15.62 10.85 -29.47
CA ASN A 205 -15.23 9.44 -29.43
C ASN A 205 -14.83 9.03 -28.00
N ARG A 206 -14.76 7.72 -27.73
CA ARG A 206 -14.39 7.18 -26.40
C ARG A 206 -13.06 7.72 -25.84
N PHE A 207 -12.09 8.01 -26.71
CA PHE A 207 -10.82 8.63 -26.33
C PHE A 207 -11.01 10.06 -25.80
N LEU A 208 -11.88 10.84 -26.44
CA LEU A 208 -12.15 12.22 -26.00
C LEU A 208 -12.99 12.23 -24.71
N PHE A 209 -13.91 11.27 -24.55
CA PHE A 209 -14.58 11.05 -23.26
C PHE A 209 -13.56 10.79 -22.14
N PHE A 210 -12.60 9.89 -22.38
CA PHE A 210 -11.56 9.61 -21.39
C PHE A 210 -10.72 10.85 -21.04
N LEU A 211 -10.31 11.63 -22.04
CA LEU A 211 -9.54 12.87 -21.82
C LEU A 211 -10.35 13.91 -21.02
N ILE A 212 -11.63 14.11 -21.34
CA ILE A 212 -12.52 15.00 -20.57
C ILE A 212 -12.63 14.53 -19.11
N GLY A 213 -12.81 13.22 -18.91
CA GLY A 213 -12.87 12.62 -17.58
C GLY A 213 -11.56 12.78 -16.79
N ILE A 214 -10.41 12.66 -17.46
CA ILE A 214 -9.08 12.86 -16.86
C ILE A 214 -8.92 14.28 -16.34
N VAL A 215 -9.37 15.29 -17.10
CA VAL A 215 -9.30 16.70 -16.65
C VAL A 215 -10.04 16.86 -15.33
N CYS A 216 -11.23 16.26 -15.22
CA CYS A 216 -11.99 16.25 -13.97
C CYS A 216 -11.20 15.53 -12.86
N LEU A 217 -10.68 14.32 -13.12
CA LEU A 217 -9.89 13.56 -12.15
C LEU A 217 -8.64 14.31 -11.68
N ALA A 218 -7.94 15.02 -12.57
CA ALA A 218 -6.76 15.80 -12.25
C ALA A 218 -7.10 16.92 -11.26
N ILE A 219 -8.23 17.62 -11.46
CA ILE A 219 -8.70 18.68 -10.54
C ILE A 219 -8.96 18.10 -9.15
N PHE A 220 -9.71 17.00 -9.04
CA PHE A 220 -10.02 16.37 -7.75
C PHE A 220 -8.79 15.78 -7.05
N THR A 221 -7.73 15.44 -7.79
CA THR A 221 -6.49 14.90 -7.22
C THR A 221 -5.74 15.95 -6.38
N PHE A 222 -5.91 17.25 -6.66
CA PHE A 222 -5.28 18.32 -5.89
C PHE A 222 -6.01 18.64 -4.58
N ILE A 223 -7.27 18.24 -4.43
CA ILE A 223 -8.08 18.52 -3.25
C ILE A 223 -7.91 17.35 -2.25
N PRO A 224 -7.23 17.55 -1.10
CA PRO A 224 -7.09 16.51 -0.09
C PRO A 224 -8.46 16.09 0.46
N TYR A 225 -8.57 14.83 0.91
CA TYR A 225 -9.81 14.18 1.37
C TYR A 225 -10.87 13.95 0.28
N LEU A 226 -11.14 14.93 -0.58
CA LEU A 226 -12.14 14.82 -1.65
C LEU A 226 -11.73 13.82 -2.73
N ASN A 227 -10.43 13.69 -2.99
CA ASN A 227 -9.88 12.67 -3.89
C ASN A 227 -10.33 11.24 -3.53
N PHE A 228 -10.45 10.90 -2.24
CA PHE A 228 -10.83 9.55 -1.81
C PHE A 228 -12.29 9.24 -2.16
N LEU A 229 -13.21 10.15 -1.82
CA LEU A 229 -14.63 10.02 -2.16
C LEU A 229 -14.84 9.99 -3.67
N PHE A 230 -14.12 10.84 -4.40
CA PHE A 230 -14.16 10.85 -5.85
C PHE A 230 -13.60 9.55 -6.46
N ALA A 231 -12.55 8.97 -5.88
CA ALA A 231 -12.01 7.69 -6.33
C ALA A 231 -13.01 6.54 -6.13
N ILE A 232 -13.73 6.51 -4.99
CA ILE A 232 -14.83 5.56 -4.75
C ILE A 232 -15.91 5.73 -5.83
N PHE A 233 -16.32 6.96 -6.10
CA PHE A 233 -17.33 7.27 -7.11
C PHE A 233 -16.90 6.81 -8.53
N ILE A 234 -15.67 7.11 -8.95
CA ILE A 234 -15.12 6.67 -10.23
C ILE A 234 -15.05 5.13 -10.32
N ALA A 235 -14.58 4.46 -9.26
CA ALA A 235 -14.52 3.00 -9.24
C ALA A 235 -15.93 2.40 -9.33
N SER A 236 -16.88 2.97 -8.61
CA SER A 236 -18.29 2.60 -8.66
C SER A 236 -18.87 2.76 -10.08
N LEU A 237 -18.58 3.84 -10.81
CA LEU A 237 -19.00 3.97 -12.21
C LEU A 237 -18.43 2.85 -13.09
N GLY A 238 -17.14 2.55 -12.97
CA GLY A 238 -16.50 1.48 -13.75
C GLY A 238 -17.07 0.09 -13.48
N PHE A 239 -17.30 -0.22 -12.21
CA PHE A 239 -17.86 -1.51 -11.81
C PHE A 239 -19.32 -1.65 -12.24
N GLY A 240 -20.08 -0.56 -12.12
CA GLY A 240 -21.45 -0.48 -12.57
C GLY A 240 -21.58 -0.74 -14.06
N LEU A 241 -20.66 -0.20 -14.86
CA LEU A 241 -20.59 -0.46 -16.30
C LEU A 241 -20.38 -1.94 -16.59
N ILE A 242 -19.43 -2.59 -15.91
CA ILE A 242 -19.15 -4.01 -16.08
C ILE A 242 -20.41 -4.83 -15.75
N ILE A 243 -21.05 -4.56 -14.62
CA ILE A 243 -22.27 -5.25 -14.19
C ILE A 243 -23.42 -5.04 -15.18
N SER A 244 -23.63 -3.81 -15.65
CA SER A 244 -24.70 -3.49 -16.60
C SER A 244 -24.58 -4.29 -17.90
N HIS A 245 -23.34 -4.54 -18.33
CA HIS A 245 -23.06 -5.29 -19.54
C HIS A 245 -23.19 -6.81 -19.35
N ILE A 246 -22.66 -7.33 -18.24
CA ILE A 246 -22.73 -8.76 -17.90
C ILE A 246 -24.18 -9.22 -17.73
N PHE A 247 -24.96 -8.50 -16.93
CA PHE A 247 -26.31 -8.92 -16.57
C PHE A 247 -27.37 -8.49 -17.59
N LYS A 248 -26.97 -7.84 -18.70
CA LYS A 248 -27.88 -7.18 -19.66
C LYS A 248 -29.01 -6.44 -18.94
N LEU A 249 -28.72 -5.84 -17.78
CA LEU A 249 -29.68 -5.01 -17.07
C LEU A 249 -30.14 -3.99 -18.10
N LYS A 250 -31.45 -3.93 -18.40
CA LYS A 250 -32.04 -3.09 -19.47
C LYS A 250 -31.71 -1.62 -19.23
N THR A 251 -30.49 -1.27 -19.60
CA THR A 251 -29.83 0.03 -19.51
C THR A 251 -29.19 0.35 -20.86
N VAL A 252 -29.70 -0.29 -21.91
CA VAL A 252 -29.77 0.28 -23.26
C VAL A 252 -30.83 1.39 -23.24
#